data_AF-A0AAQ2C6A5-F1
#
_entry.id   AF-A0AAQ2C6A5-F1
#
_cell.length_a   1.000
_cell.length_b   1.000
_cell.length_c   1.000
_cell.angle_alpha   90.00
_cell.angle_beta   90.00
_cell.angle_gamma   90.00
#
_symmetry.space_group_name_H-M   'P 1'
#
loop_
_entity.id
_entity.type
_entity.pdbx_description
1 polymer ?
#
loop_
_entity_poly.entity_id
_entity_poly.type
_entity_poly.pdbx_seq_one_letter_code
_entity_poly.pdbx_strand_id
1 'polypeptide(L)'
;MAAHEELPAGAGQEAIDELGSIRQSIDNIDAALIHLLAERFKFTQQVGRLKATHGLPPADPERELLQIQRLRGLAEEARLDPGFAEKFLNFIIAEVIHHHEKIAGTESASTGAPRAAGSPAQAGTPATPSASA
;
A
#
# COMPACT_ATOMS: atom_id res chain seq x y z
N MET A 1 23.71 -2.90 -18.04
CA MET A 1 24.28 -3.68 -19.15
C MET A 1 23.46 -4.96 -19.28
N ALA A 2 22.44 -4.96 -20.13
CA ALA A 2 21.76 -6.19 -20.50
C ALA A 2 22.64 -6.90 -21.54
N ALA A 3 22.93 -8.17 -21.31
CA ALA A 3 23.60 -9.01 -22.29
C ALA A 3 22.72 -9.04 -23.55
N HIS A 4 23.21 -8.50 -24.66
CA HIS A 4 22.66 -8.78 -25.97
C HIS A 4 22.97 -10.25 -26.24
N GLU A 5 22.04 -11.13 -25.92
CA GLU A 5 22.04 -12.50 -26.40
C GLU A 5 21.79 -12.41 -27.91
N GLU A 6 22.87 -12.44 -28.70
CA GLU A 6 22.79 -12.52 -30.15
C GLU A 6 21.91 -13.71 -30.50
N LEU A 7 20.83 -13.43 -31.23
CA LEU A 7 19.96 -14.48 -31.75
C LEU A 7 20.82 -15.49 -32.50
N PRO A 8 20.60 -16.81 -32.31
CA PRO A 8 21.45 -17.82 -32.91
C PRO A 8 21.50 -17.59 -34.42
N ALA A 9 22.71 -17.66 -34.99
CA ALA A 9 23.03 -17.30 -36.38
C ALA A 9 22.24 -18.05 -37.48
N GLY A 10 21.29 -18.91 -37.11
CA GLY A 10 20.38 -19.64 -38.00
C GLY A 10 18.89 -19.36 -37.78
N ALA A 11 18.51 -18.42 -36.90
CA ALA A 11 17.11 -18.00 -36.80
C ALA A 11 16.73 -17.21 -38.06
N GLY A 12 15.74 -17.69 -38.81
CA GLY A 12 15.24 -17.00 -40.00
C GLY A 12 14.65 -15.64 -39.64
N GLN A 13 14.72 -14.68 -40.57
CA GLN A 13 14.22 -13.30 -40.37
C GLN A 13 12.76 -13.29 -39.86
N GLU A 14 11.92 -14.20 -40.34
CA GLU A 14 10.52 -14.34 -39.89
C GLU A 14 10.41 -14.60 -38.38
N ALA A 15 11.28 -15.45 -37.82
CA ALA A 15 11.28 -15.75 -36.39
C ALA A 15 11.75 -14.56 -35.56
N ILE A 16 12.66 -13.73 -36.10
CA ILE A 16 13.13 -12.50 -35.45
C ILE A 16 11.99 -11.47 -35.39
N ASP A 17 11.26 -11.31 -36.49
CA ASP A 17 10.16 -10.35 -36.58
C ASP A 17 8.99 -10.78 -35.67
N GLU A 18 8.64 -12.07 -35.63
CA GLU A 18 7.63 -12.61 -34.73
C GLU A 18 8.02 -12.41 -33.25
N LEU A 19 9.27 -12.71 -32.89
CA LEU A 19 9.79 -12.47 -31.54
C LEU A 19 9.69 -10.99 -31.15
N GLY A 20 10.01 -10.09 -32.07
CA GLY A 20 9.86 -8.64 -31.86
C GLY A 20 8.42 -8.24 -31.57
N SER A 21 7.46 -8.77 -32.33
CA SER A 21 6.03 -8.51 -32.12
C SER A 21 5.51 -9.02 -30.77
N ILE A 22 5.92 -10.22 -30.37
CA ILE A 22 5.57 -10.80 -29.07
C ILE A 22 6.14 -9.96 -27.93
N ARG A 23 7.41 -9.56 -28.02
CA ARG A 23 8.06 -8.71 -27.00
C ARG A 23 7.36 -7.37 -26.85
N GLN A 24 6.97 -6.74 -27.96
CA GLN A 24 6.21 -5.50 -27.90
C GLN A 24 4.86 -5.66 -27.17
N SER A 25 4.22 -6.81 -27.33
CA SER A 25 2.98 -7.13 -26.60
C SER A 25 3.23 -7.33 -25.10
N ILE A 26 4.35 -7.99 -24.74
CA ILE A 26 4.78 -8.15 -23.34
C ILE A 26 5.03 -6.78 -22.70
N ASP A 27 5.80 -5.91 -23.37
CA ASP A 27 6.10 -4.56 -22.86
C ASP A 27 4.83 -3.74 -22.57
N ASN A 28 3.81 -3.87 -23.44
CA ASN A 28 2.52 -3.21 -23.24
C ASN A 28 1.76 -3.76 -22.03
N ILE A 29 1.80 -5.07 -21.80
CA ILE A 29 1.19 -5.71 -20.63
C ILE A 29 1.92 -5.26 -19.35
N ASP A 30 3.26 -5.23 -19.38
CA ASP A 30 4.08 -4.82 -18.25
C ASP A 30 3.80 -3.36 -17.86
N ALA A 31 3.66 -2.47 -18.85
CA ALA A 31 3.24 -1.09 -18.59
C ALA A 31 1.87 -1.02 -17.90
N ALA A 32 0.89 -1.79 -18.37
CA ALA A 32 -0.43 -1.87 -17.75
C ALA A 32 -0.37 -2.41 -16.31
N LEU A 33 0.45 -3.44 -16.07
CA LEU A 33 0.66 -4.01 -14.73
C LEU A 33 1.21 -2.97 -13.75
N ILE A 34 2.20 -2.17 -14.16
CA ILE A 34 2.77 -1.10 -13.33
C ILE A 34 1.71 -0.05 -12.99
N HIS A 35 0.91 0.38 -13.96
CA HIS A 35 -0.17 1.34 -13.70
C HIS A 35 -1.23 0.79 -12.74
N LEU A 36 -1.65 -0.47 -12.91
CA LEU A 36 -2.61 -1.11 -12.01
C LEU A 36 -2.06 -1.27 -10.59
N LEU A 37 -0.78 -1.63 -10.45
CA LEU A 37 -0.12 -1.69 -9.15
C LEU A 37 -0.08 -0.30 -8.50
N ALA A 38 0.29 0.74 -9.24
CA ALA A 38 0.31 2.11 -8.71
C ALA A 38 -1.07 2.52 -8.15
N GLU A 39 -2.16 2.23 -8.88
CA GLU A 39 -3.52 2.47 -8.38
C GLU A 39 -3.84 1.64 -7.14
N ARG A 40 -3.49 0.35 -7.12
CA ARG A 40 -3.67 -0.52 -5.95
C ARG A 40 -2.94 0.05 -4.73
N PHE A 41 -1.72 0.54 -4.89
CA PHE A 41 -0.92 1.12 -3.81
C PHE A 41 -1.50 2.45 -3.29
N LYS A 42 -2.24 3.21 -4.10
CA LYS A 42 -2.97 4.40 -3.59
C LYS A 42 -4.03 3.98 -2.57
N PHE A 43 -4.80 2.93 -2.86
CA PHE A 43 -5.82 2.42 -1.94
C PHE A 43 -5.18 1.81 -0.68
N THR A 44 -4.09 1.06 -0.80
CA THR A 44 -3.43 0.51 0.39
C THR A 44 -2.85 1.60 1.28
N GLN A 45 -2.34 2.70 0.74
CA GLN A 45 -1.92 3.86 1.54
C GLN A 45 -3.09 4.52 2.28
N GLN A 46 -4.27 4.62 1.64
CA GLN A 46 -5.48 5.12 2.30
C GLN A 46 -5.90 4.20 3.45
N VAL A 47 -5.88 2.87 3.24
CA VAL A 47 -6.12 1.88 4.29
C VAL A 47 -5.09 2.03 5.42
N GLY A 48 -3.80 2.21 5.10
CA GLY A 48 -2.74 2.40 6.08
C GLY A 48 -2.94 3.63 6.95
N ARG A 49 -3.29 4.77 6.34
CA ARG A 49 -3.65 6.00 7.06
C ARG A 49 -4.85 5.78 7.97
N LEU A 50 -5.92 5.18 7.44
CA LEU A 50 -7.12 4.86 8.22
C LEU A 50 -6.78 3.98 9.42
N LYS A 51 -6.02 2.90 9.20
CA LYS A 51 -5.57 2.01 10.28
C LYS A 51 -4.77 2.76 11.33
N ALA A 52 -3.79 3.56 10.92
CA ALA A 52 -2.98 4.38 11.82
C ALA A 52 -3.82 5.35 12.65
N THR A 53 -4.74 6.09 12.02
CA THR A 53 -5.63 7.04 12.69
C THR A 53 -6.50 6.38 13.77
N HIS A 54 -6.90 5.12 13.56
CA HIS A 54 -7.77 4.38 14.48
C HIS A 54 -7.02 3.39 15.39
N GLY A 55 -5.67 3.37 15.35
CA GLY A 55 -4.86 2.44 16.15
C GLY A 55 -5.06 0.96 15.77
N LEU A 56 -5.48 0.67 14.53
CA LEU A 56 -5.65 -0.68 14.03
C LEU A 56 -4.30 -1.28 13.60
N PRO A 57 -4.11 -2.61 13.73
CA PRO A 57 -2.87 -3.25 13.34
C PRO A 57 -2.62 -3.17 11.83
N PRO A 58 -1.37 -3.01 11.39
CA PRO A 58 -1.00 -2.94 9.98
C PRO A 58 -1.29 -4.28 9.26
N ALA A 59 -1.00 -5.41 9.90
CA ALA A 59 -1.32 -6.75 9.39
C ALA A 59 -2.75 -7.18 9.76
N ASP A 60 -3.37 -8.01 8.91
CA ASP A 60 -4.69 -8.60 9.13
C ASP A 60 -4.69 -10.04 8.55
N PRO A 61 -4.32 -11.04 9.35
CA PRO A 61 -4.11 -12.41 8.87
C PRO A 61 -5.35 -13.03 8.25
N GLU A 62 -6.55 -12.75 8.79
CA GLU A 62 -7.81 -13.26 8.23
C GLU A 62 -8.07 -12.65 6.85
N ARG A 63 -7.84 -11.34 6.70
CA ARG A 63 -7.99 -10.67 5.41
C ARG A 63 -6.95 -11.15 4.39
N GLU A 64 -5.73 -11.40 4.81
CA GLU A 64 -4.65 -11.92 3.96
C GLU A 64 -4.97 -13.32 3.45
N LEU A 65 -5.46 -14.22 4.31
CA LEU A 65 -5.88 -15.57 3.94
C LEU A 65 -7.00 -15.57 2.88
N LEU A 66 -8.01 -14.71 3.06
CA LEU A 66 -9.11 -14.56 2.10
C LEU A 66 -8.62 -14.03 0.74
N GLN A 67 -7.65 -13.11 0.74
CA GLN A 67 -7.06 -12.61 -0.51
C GLN A 67 -6.30 -13.71 -1.24
N ILE A 68 -5.52 -14.53 -0.52
CA ILE A 68 -4.80 -15.67 -1.10
C ILE A 68 -5.77 -16.65 -1.74
N GLN A 69 -6.80 -17.08 -1.01
CA GLN A 69 -7.79 -18.04 -1.53
C GLN A 69 -8.47 -17.53 -2.80
N ARG A 70 -8.93 -16.28 -2.79
CA ARG A 70 -9.58 -15.67 -3.96
C ARG A 70 -8.62 -15.59 -5.16
N LEU A 71 -7.38 -15.18 -4.93
CA LEU A 71 -6.41 -15.00 -6.01
C LEU A 71 -5.97 -16.33 -6.62
N ARG A 72 -5.86 -17.39 -5.80
CA ARG A 72 -5.63 -18.75 -6.30
C ARG A 72 -6.76 -19.19 -7.25
N GLY A 73 -8.02 -18.94 -6.90
CA GLY A 73 -9.16 -19.22 -7.79
C GLY A 73 -9.08 -18.44 -9.12
N LEU A 74 -8.75 -17.15 -9.06
CA LEU A 74 -8.55 -16.34 -10.27
C LEU A 74 -7.37 -16.83 -11.14
N ALA A 75 -6.31 -17.32 -10.51
CA ALA A 75 -5.17 -17.89 -11.23
C ALA A 75 -5.56 -19.17 -11.98
N GLU A 76 -6.32 -20.06 -11.33
CA GLU A 76 -6.86 -21.27 -11.96
C GLU A 76 -7.74 -20.94 -13.17
N GLU A 77 -8.67 -19.98 -13.02
CA GLU A 77 -9.53 -19.49 -14.12
C GLU A 77 -8.71 -18.91 -15.29
N ALA A 78 -7.63 -18.20 -14.98
CA ALA A 78 -6.73 -17.60 -15.97
C ALA A 78 -5.68 -18.57 -16.53
N ARG A 79 -5.66 -19.84 -16.10
CA ARG A 79 -4.62 -20.84 -16.44
C ARG A 79 -3.20 -20.40 -16.05
N LEU A 80 -3.10 -19.63 -14.97
CA LEU A 80 -1.84 -19.27 -14.32
C LEU A 80 -1.59 -20.22 -13.14
N ASP A 81 -0.32 -20.59 -12.90
CA ASP A 81 0.03 -21.41 -11.73
C ASP A 81 -0.43 -20.73 -10.42
N PRO A 82 -1.32 -21.35 -9.63
CA PRO A 82 -1.79 -20.77 -8.37
C PRO A 82 -0.65 -20.58 -7.36
N GLY A 83 0.39 -21.42 -7.41
CA GLY A 83 1.57 -21.29 -6.55
C GLY A 83 2.37 -20.03 -6.87
N PHE A 84 2.56 -19.72 -8.15
CA PHE A 84 3.14 -18.46 -8.60
C PHE A 84 2.30 -17.25 -8.19
N ALA A 85 0.99 -17.30 -8.42
CA ALA A 85 0.08 -16.21 -8.07
C ALA A 85 0.12 -15.89 -6.56
N GLU A 86 0.13 -16.92 -5.72
CA GLU A 86 0.28 -16.78 -4.27
C GLU A 86 1.62 -16.14 -3.87
N LYS A 87 2.74 -16.60 -4.44
CA LYS A 87 4.06 -16.00 -4.20
C LYS A 87 4.10 -14.51 -4.57
N PHE A 88 3.53 -14.17 -5.73
CA PHE A 88 3.44 -12.78 -6.18
C PHE A 88 2.60 -11.93 -5.23
N LEU A 89 1.43 -12.43 -4.80
CA LEU A 89 0.59 -11.71 -3.85
C LEU A 89 1.25 -11.54 -2.48
N ASN A 90 1.92 -12.57 -1.96
CA ASN A 90 2.66 -12.49 -0.71
C ASN A 90 3.75 -11.41 -0.76
N PHE A 91 4.47 -11.29 -1.88
CA PHE A 91 5.41 -10.20 -2.10
C PHE A 91 4.74 -8.83 -2.02
N ILE A 92 3.61 -8.65 -2.69
CA ILE A 92 2.87 -7.39 -2.66
C ILE A 92 2.30 -7.07 -1.26
N ILE A 93 1.81 -8.07 -0.52
CA ILE A 93 1.30 -7.89 0.84
C ILE A 93 2.41 -7.43 1.78
N ALA A 94 3.59 -8.05 1.72
CA ALA A 94 4.74 -7.67 2.53
C ALA A 94 5.12 -6.19 2.33
N GLU A 95 5.15 -5.74 1.07
CA GLU A 95 5.43 -4.32 0.76
C GLU A 95 4.34 -3.38 1.27
N VAL A 96 3.07 -3.81 1.28
CA VAL A 96 1.98 -3.01 1.84
C VAL A 96 2.08 -2.88 3.35
N ILE A 97 2.39 -3.97 4.07
CA ILE A 97 2.55 -3.96 5.53
C ILE A 97 3.68 -3.01 5.93
N HIS A 98 4.82 -3.09 5.25
CA HIS A 98 5.95 -2.17 5.46
C HIS A 98 5.55 -0.70 5.31
N HIS A 99 4.72 -0.38 4.30
CA HIS A 99 4.20 0.97 4.15
C HIS A 99 3.25 1.39 5.28
N HIS A 100 2.42 0.48 5.78
CA HIS A 100 1.51 0.78 6.89
C HIS A 100 2.28 1.08 8.18
N GLU A 101 3.33 0.31 8.47
CA GLU A 101 4.21 0.55 9.61
C GLU A 101 4.87 1.93 9.54
N LYS A 102 5.38 2.33 8.36
CA LYS A 102 5.94 3.68 8.14
C LYS A 102 4.92 4.80 8.36
N ILE A 103 3.69 4.61 7.86
CA ILE A 103 2.61 5.60 8.04
C ILE A 103 2.26 5.73 9.53
N ALA A 104 2.11 4.61 10.23
CA ALA A 104 1.83 4.61 11.67
C ALA A 104 2.94 5.30 12.48
N GLY A 105 4.21 5.08 12.13
CA GLY A 105 5.36 5.75 12.74
C GLY A 105 5.37 7.27 12.50
N THR A 106 4.93 7.71 11.32
CA THR A 106 4.87 9.15 10.96
C THR A 106 3.70 9.87 11.66
N GLU A 107 2.52 9.26 11.71
CA GLU A 107 1.34 9.83 12.40
C GLU A 107 1.50 9.87 13.92
N SER A 108 2.24 8.90 14.49
CA SER A 108 2.60 8.94 15.91
C SER A 108 3.50 10.14 16.24
N ALA A 109 4.34 10.59 15.30
CA ALA A 109 5.18 11.77 15.47
C ALA A 109 4.41 13.10 15.28
N SER A 110 3.34 13.13 14.47
CA SER A 110 2.51 14.32 14.24
C SER A 110 1.50 14.58 15.38
N THR A 111 1.04 13.53 16.06
CA THR A 111 0.01 13.60 17.12
C THR A 111 0.60 13.96 18.51
N GLY A 112 1.92 14.12 18.62
CA GLY A 112 2.64 14.45 19.86
C GLY A 112 2.73 15.93 20.23
N ALA A 113 1.72 16.76 19.94
CA ALA A 113 1.66 18.13 20.47
C ALA A 113 1.11 18.12 21.91
N PRO A 114 1.75 18.81 22.89
CA PRO A 114 1.35 18.68 24.28
C PRO A 114 -0.03 19.29 24.51
N ARG A 115 -0.97 18.49 25.03
CA ARG A 115 -2.20 19.01 25.65
C ARG A 115 -1.77 19.85 26.84
N ALA A 116 -1.82 21.17 26.67
CA ALA A 116 -1.61 22.12 27.75
C ALA A 116 -2.55 21.76 28.91
N ALA A 117 -1.93 21.43 30.03
CA ALA A 117 -2.60 21.13 31.29
C ALA A 117 -3.50 22.30 31.68
N GLY A 118 -4.78 22.01 31.90
CA GLY A 118 -5.69 22.94 32.53
C GLY A 118 -5.37 23.13 34.02
N SER A 119 -5.57 24.34 34.51
CA SER A 119 -5.83 24.65 35.92
C SER A 119 -6.29 26.11 36.07
N PRO A 120 -7.01 26.48 37.15
CA PRO A 120 -8.41 26.16 37.34
C PRO A 120 -9.28 27.42 37.57
N ALA A 121 -10.56 27.18 37.81
CA ALA A 121 -11.64 28.14 38.01
C ALA A 121 -11.36 29.29 39.00
N GLN A 122 -11.76 30.51 38.63
CA GLN A 122 -11.99 31.61 39.57
C GLN A 122 -13.45 31.54 40.06
N ALA A 123 -13.59 31.27 41.35
CA ALA A 123 -14.85 31.32 42.06
C ALA A 123 -15.08 32.73 42.65
N GLY A 124 -16.29 33.24 42.45
CA GLY A 124 -17.03 34.00 43.47
C GLY A 124 -16.63 35.45 43.72
N THR A 125 -17.42 36.37 43.16
CA THR A 125 -17.71 37.67 43.77
C THR A 125 -18.31 37.48 45.17
N PRO A 126 -18.11 38.42 46.11
CA PRO A 126 -19.30 39.20 46.46
C PRO A 126 -19.04 40.68 46.84
N ALA A 127 -20.08 41.47 46.54
CA ALA A 127 -20.70 42.53 47.32
C ALA A 127 -19.86 43.66 47.97
N THR A 128 -20.21 44.88 47.55
CA THR A 128 -20.11 46.15 48.26
C THR A 128 -20.69 46.09 49.68
N PRO A 129 -20.20 46.97 50.58
CA PRO A 129 -21.16 47.90 51.19
C PRO A 129 -20.68 49.37 51.23
N SER A 130 -21.68 50.22 51.23
CA SER A 130 -21.69 51.66 51.48
C SER A 130 -21.29 52.01 52.92
N ALA A 131 -20.51 53.07 53.14
CA ALA A 131 -20.56 53.94 54.33
C ALA A 131 -19.79 55.26 54.13
N SER A 132 -20.37 56.32 54.69
CA SER A 132 -20.12 57.76 54.60
C SER A 132 -18.75 58.30 54.99
N ALA A 133 -18.33 59.39 54.34
CA ALA A 133 -17.99 60.69 54.94
C ALA A 133 -17.94 61.77 53.85
#